data_AF-A0A125RBA9-F1
#
_entry.id   AF-A0A125RBA9-F1
#
_cell.length_a   1.000
_cell.length_b   1.000
_cell.length_c   1.000
_cell.angle_alpha   90.00
_cell.angle_beta   90.00
_cell.angle_gamma   90.00
#
_symmetry.space_group_name_H-M   'P 1'
#
loop_
_entity.id
_entity.type
_entity.pdbx_description
1 polymer ?
#
loop_
_entity_poly.entity_id
_entity_poly.type
_entity_poly.pdbx_seq_one_letter_code
_entity_poly.pdbx_strand_id
1 'polypeptide(L)'
;MKFRIIDDLTVFLDTIVPEKYLSKLQEFLLSGSIFTEASKVLVILVIFILASEIVLALILRILNLPVSVLIFPFFIIPGLFTYVIVQQERRAQEIEKSAPDFLRQLSSMLQVGLSFENAMEDMSQYGEGPLYDEMRRTIIEIRMGRNFEDAWRAMAKRLKSKELERIFGIILDGRKSGSSISAVLSDVSDDLRDLMALKRERKSTVMMPIMFLLISAVIATPFAIGMVGVYSSFMQSYGMASEIILAAPIAGEIYLIIHSVLVSFIISIIMYGEFKKGMKFALPLAASSFGIFYVISTFGGTLIIGGF
;
A
#
# COMPACT_ATOMS: atom_id res chain seq x y z
N MET A 1 -8.26 20.19 24.78
CA MET A 1 -7.59 19.31 25.75
C MET A 1 -6.56 18.48 24.97
N LYS A 2 -5.34 19.00 24.79
CA LYS A 2 -4.26 18.31 24.05
C LYS A 2 -3.98 16.96 24.76
N PHE A 3 -3.72 15.92 23.99
CA PHE A 3 -3.56 14.54 24.44
C PHE A 3 -2.33 14.34 25.35
N ARG A 4 -2.38 14.84 26.60
CA ARG A 4 -1.29 14.77 27.58
C ARG A 4 -0.80 13.34 27.82
N ILE A 5 -1.71 12.37 27.76
CA ILE A 5 -1.43 10.95 27.90
C ILE A 5 -0.54 10.43 26.75
N ILE A 6 -0.76 10.88 25.51
CA ILE A 6 0.06 10.45 24.37
C ILE A 6 1.46 11.02 24.50
N ASP A 7 1.58 12.29 24.89
CA ASP A 7 2.88 12.94 25.10
C ASP A 7 3.66 12.26 26.24
N ASP A 8 3.01 11.97 27.38
CA ASP A 8 3.62 11.27 28.52
C ASP A 8 4.10 9.85 28.14
N LEU A 9 3.28 9.10 27.38
CA LEU A 9 3.64 7.77 26.88
C LEU A 9 4.75 7.81 25.84
N THR A 10 4.83 8.89 25.04
CA THR A 10 5.88 9.06 24.03
C THR A 10 7.24 9.19 24.69
N VAL A 11 7.37 10.04 25.71
CA VAL A 11 8.60 10.22 26.49
C VAL A 11 9.05 8.91 27.15
N PHE A 12 8.09 8.14 27.67
CA PHE A 12 8.37 6.82 28.24
C PHE A 12 8.88 5.83 27.18
N LEU A 13 8.27 5.82 25.99
CA LEU A 13 8.62 4.91 24.91
C LEU A 13 10.01 5.22 24.33
N ASP A 14 10.38 6.50 24.24
CA ASP A 14 11.72 6.96 23.85
C ASP A 14 12.82 6.49 24.82
N THR A 15 12.47 6.22 26.09
CA THR A 15 13.40 5.70 27.10
C THR A 15 13.65 4.18 26.95
N ILE A 16 12.68 3.45 26.39
CA ILE A 16 12.70 1.99 26.32
C ILE A 16 13.20 1.50 24.96
N VAL A 17 12.76 2.13 23.87
CA VAL A 17 13.06 1.68 22.52
C VAL A 17 14.41 2.26 22.09
N PRO A 18 15.39 1.43 21.66
CA PRO A 18 16.67 1.95 21.23
C PRO A 18 16.52 2.91 20.05
N GLU A 19 17.24 4.03 20.11
CA GLU A 19 17.17 5.12 19.13
C GLU A 19 17.37 4.65 17.68
N LYS A 20 18.20 3.61 17.48
CA LYS A 20 18.43 2.95 16.18
C LYS A 20 17.15 2.42 15.51
N TYR A 21 16.16 1.98 16.28
CA TYR A 21 14.89 1.47 15.74
C TYR A 21 13.92 2.61 15.47
N LEU A 22 13.87 3.60 16.36
CA LEU A 22 13.05 4.80 16.17
C LEU A 22 13.50 5.59 14.95
N SER A 23 14.81 5.73 14.72
CA SER A 23 15.34 6.40 13.54
C SER A 23 14.98 5.67 12.24
N LYS A 24 15.12 4.34 12.18
CA LYS A 24 14.68 3.54 11.04
C LYS A 24 13.18 3.66 10.77
N LEU A 25 12.35 3.65 11.82
CA LEU A 25 10.92 3.82 11.68
C LEU A 25 10.58 5.25 11.23
N GLN A 26 11.27 6.25 11.75
CA GLN A 26 11.12 7.64 11.32
C GLN A 26 11.47 7.80 9.84
N GLU A 27 12.59 7.24 9.38
CA GLU A 27 12.97 7.22 7.97
C GLU A 27 11.89 6.57 7.10
N PHE A 28 11.34 5.44 7.57
CA PHE A 28 10.26 4.74 6.87
C PHE A 28 8.96 5.59 6.80
N LEU A 29 8.55 6.19 7.91
CA LEU A 29 7.35 7.05 7.96
C LEU A 29 7.50 8.29 7.07
N LEU A 30 8.64 8.97 7.17
CA LEU A 30 8.97 10.14 6.35
C LEU A 30 9.00 9.78 4.87
N SER A 31 9.48 8.59 4.51
CA SER A 31 9.48 8.16 3.11
C SER A 31 8.05 8.06 2.54
N GLY A 32 7.04 7.77 3.36
CA GLY A 32 5.61 7.80 2.99
C GLY A 32 4.89 9.12 3.25
N SER A 33 5.61 10.23 3.41
CA SER A 33 5.07 11.57 3.73
C SER A 33 4.31 11.65 5.07
N ILE A 34 4.66 10.79 6.02
CA ILE A 34 4.14 10.85 7.39
C ILE A 34 5.17 11.58 8.26
N PHE A 35 4.86 12.84 8.61
CA PHE A 35 5.76 13.74 9.34
C PHE A 35 5.63 13.67 10.87
N THR A 36 4.84 12.71 11.39
CA THR A 36 4.72 12.49 12.83
C THR A 36 5.94 11.75 13.39
N GLU A 37 6.27 12.01 14.64
CA GLU A 37 7.32 11.29 15.38
C GLU A 37 7.02 9.79 15.45
N ALA A 38 8.04 8.97 15.23
CA ALA A 38 7.95 7.51 15.23
C ALA A 38 7.43 6.96 16.56
N SER A 39 7.88 7.52 17.68
CA SER A 39 7.42 7.16 19.02
C SER A 39 5.94 7.48 19.23
N LYS A 40 5.46 8.65 18.78
CA LYS A 40 4.02 8.98 18.79
C LYS A 40 3.20 8.00 17.96
N VAL A 41 3.68 7.61 16.77
CA VAL A 41 3.00 6.60 15.93
C VAL A 41 2.94 5.24 16.64
N LEU A 42 4.01 4.81 17.31
CA LEU A 42 4.01 3.58 18.10
C LEU A 42 3.04 3.64 19.27
N VAL A 43 3.01 4.75 20.02
CA VAL A 43 2.04 4.94 21.12
C VAL A 43 0.61 4.86 20.61
N ILE A 44 0.30 5.56 19.51
CA ILE A 44 -1.05 5.53 18.90
C ILE A 44 -1.40 4.11 18.45
N LEU A 45 -0.47 3.38 17.83
CA LEU A 45 -0.68 1.98 17.44
C LEU A 45 -0.97 1.10 18.64
N VAL A 46 -0.19 1.19 19.73
CA VAL A 46 -0.41 0.38 20.93
C VAL A 46 -1.77 0.68 21.55
N ILE A 47 -2.13 1.96 21.69
CA ILE A 47 -3.45 2.36 22.21
C ILE A 47 -4.56 1.81 21.31
N PHE A 48 -4.41 1.94 19.99
CA PHE A 48 -5.40 1.46 19.03
C PHE A 48 -5.56 -0.06 19.08
N ILE A 49 -4.45 -0.80 19.19
CA ILE A 49 -4.45 -2.26 19.37
C ILE A 49 -5.22 -2.60 20.65
N LEU A 50 -4.83 -2.04 21.80
CA LEU A 50 -5.48 -2.33 23.09
C LEU A 50 -6.97 -1.98 23.08
N ALA A 51 -7.34 -0.84 22.48
CA ALA A 51 -8.74 -0.45 22.34
C ALA A 51 -9.51 -1.43 21.44
N SER A 52 -8.92 -1.85 20.32
CA SER A 52 -9.53 -2.81 19.40
C SER A 52 -9.75 -4.18 20.04
N GLU A 53 -8.82 -4.63 20.89
CA GLU A 53 -8.95 -5.86 21.68
C GLU A 53 -10.14 -5.79 22.64
N ILE A 54 -10.27 -4.66 23.36
CA ILE A 54 -11.38 -4.46 24.31
C ILE A 54 -12.72 -4.48 23.58
N VAL A 55 -12.82 -3.77 22.45
CA VAL A 55 -14.05 -3.72 21.64
C VAL A 55 -14.39 -5.09 21.06
N LEU A 56 -13.40 -5.80 20.50
CA LEU A 56 -13.60 -7.14 19.95
C LEU A 56 -14.03 -8.13 21.04
N ALA A 57 -13.37 -8.13 22.20
CA ALA A 57 -13.74 -8.97 23.32
C ALA A 57 -15.18 -8.70 23.81
N LEU A 58 -15.61 -7.44 23.79
CA LEU A 58 -16.98 -7.06 24.14
C LEU A 58 -17.98 -7.61 23.11
N ILE A 59 -17.69 -7.47 21.81
CA ILE A 59 -18.53 -7.98 20.72
C ILE A 59 -18.64 -9.51 20.80
N LEU A 60 -17.52 -10.21 20.95
CA LEU A 60 -17.49 -11.68 21.08
C LEU A 60 -18.33 -12.14 22.27
N ARG A 61 -18.25 -11.42 23.41
CA ARG A 61 -19.05 -11.71 24.59
C ARG A 61 -20.54 -11.46 24.39
N ILE A 62 -20.92 -10.37 23.70
CA ILE A 62 -22.32 -10.07 23.39
C ILE A 62 -22.92 -11.12 22.43
N LEU A 63 -22.12 -11.61 21.48
CA LEU A 63 -22.54 -12.58 20.48
C LEU A 63 -22.33 -14.05 20.89
N ASN A 64 -21.86 -14.33 22.11
CA ASN A 64 -21.53 -15.67 22.60
C ASN A 64 -20.58 -16.47 21.68
N LEU A 65 -19.61 -15.79 21.06
CA LEU A 65 -18.66 -16.42 20.15
C LEU A 65 -17.41 -16.93 20.88
N PRO A 66 -16.81 -18.05 20.42
CA PRO A 66 -15.60 -18.58 21.02
C PRO A 66 -14.42 -17.59 20.88
N VAL A 67 -13.59 -17.54 21.92
CA VAL A 67 -12.47 -16.60 22.10
C VAL A 67 -11.29 -16.87 21.13
N SER A 68 -11.35 -17.95 20.35
CA SER A 68 -10.35 -18.34 19.35
C SER A 68 -10.15 -17.33 18.20
N VAL A 69 -10.98 -16.29 18.11
CA VAL A 69 -10.92 -15.22 17.10
C VAL A 69 -9.91 -14.11 17.45
N LEU A 70 -9.18 -14.21 18.58
CA LEU A 70 -8.13 -13.26 18.99
C LEU A 70 -6.87 -13.37 18.12
N ILE A 71 -6.97 -12.96 16.85
CA ILE A 71 -5.85 -12.82 15.91
C ILE A 71 -5.76 -11.37 15.39
N PHE A 72 -6.73 -10.51 15.76
CA PHE A 72 -6.82 -9.11 15.36
C PHE A 72 -5.58 -8.21 15.63
N PRO A 73 -4.81 -8.36 16.72
CA PRO A 73 -3.68 -7.46 16.98
C PRO A 73 -2.48 -7.81 16.09
N PHE A 74 -2.43 -9.02 15.55
CA PHE A 74 -1.39 -9.46 14.60
C PHE A 74 -1.52 -8.76 13.23
N PHE A 75 -2.67 -8.14 12.95
CA PHE A 75 -2.99 -7.54 11.65
C PHE A 75 -2.84 -6.01 11.59
N ILE A 76 -2.79 -5.33 12.74
CA ILE A 76 -2.70 -3.86 12.80
C ILE A 76 -1.31 -3.37 12.42
N ILE A 77 -0.25 -4.06 12.89
CA ILE A 77 1.13 -3.71 12.58
C ILE A 77 1.40 -3.85 11.07
N PRO A 78 1.13 -5.00 10.39
CA PRO A 78 1.26 -5.10 8.94
C PRO A 78 0.44 -4.08 8.15
N GLY A 79 -0.72 -3.65 8.68
CA GLY A 79 -1.59 -2.64 8.08
C GLY A 79 -0.92 -1.26 7.96
N LEU A 80 -0.26 -0.77 9.02
CA LEU A 80 0.47 0.50 8.97
C LEU A 80 1.64 0.44 7.98
N PHE A 81 2.43 -0.65 8.02
CA PHE A 81 3.54 -0.84 7.07
C PHE A 81 3.03 -0.85 5.62
N THR A 82 1.93 -1.56 5.38
CA THR A 82 1.26 -1.59 4.07
C THR A 82 0.83 -0.19 3.63
N TYR A 83 0.20 0.58 4.52
CA TYR A 83 -0.25 1.93 4.23
C TYR A 83 0.91 2.85 3.82
N VAL A 84 2.01 2.85 4.56
CA VAL A 84 3.20 3.66 4.25
C VAL A 84 3.79 3.29 2.88
N ILE A 85 3.88 1.99 2.58
CA ILE A 85 4.37 1.53 1.27
C ILE A 85 3.43 1.96 0.14
N VAL A 86 2.11 1.88 0.36
CA VAL A 86 1.12 2.34 -0.62
C VAL A 86 1.24 3.85 -0.86
N GLN A 87 1.44 4.65 0.19
CA GLN A 87 1.64 6.09 0.05
C GLN A 87 2.94 6.41 -0.71
N GLN A 88 4.03 5.68 -0.47
CA GLN A 88 5.26 5.78 -1.25
C GLN A 88 5.03 5.48 -2.74
N GLU A 89 4.32 4.39 -3.03
CA GLU A 89 3.99 4.01 -4.41
C GLU A 89 3.10 5.04 -5.10
N ARG A 90 2.12 5.60 -4.38
CA ARG A 90 1.24 6.66 -4.91
C ARG A 90 2.03 7.91 -5.24
N ARG A 91 2.91 8.35 -4.34
CA ARG A 91 3.78 9.51 -4.57
C ARG A 91 4.69 9.28 -5.78
N ALA A 92 5.31 8.10 -5.90
CA ALA A 92 6.14 7.75 -7.05
C ALA A 92 5.32 7.74 -8.36
N GLN A 93 4.08 7.24 -8.34
CA GLN A 93 3.19 7.27 -9.50
C GLN A 93 2.78 8.70 -9.91
N GLU A 94 2.54 9.58 -8.94
CA GLU A 94 2.26 11.00 -9.20
C GLU A 94 3.47 11.69 -9.84
N ILE A 95 4.68 11.42 -9.33
CA ILE A 95 5.94 11.91 -9.91
C ILE A 95 6.08 11.41 -11.35
N GLU A 96 5.93 10.09 -11.59
CA GLU A 96 5.97 9.52 -12.94
C GLU A 96 4.97 10.19 -13.87
N LYS A 97 3.75 10.50 -13.39
CA LYS A 97 2.70 11.15 -14.18
C LYS A 97 3.05 12.58 -14.59
N SER A 98 3.72 13.32 -13.72
CA SER A 98 4.19 14.69 -14.00
C SER A 98 5.48 14.75 -14.81
N ALA A 99 6.28 13.67 -14.85
CA ALA A 99 7.60 13.67 -15.47
C ALA A 99 7.61 14.03 -16.96
N PRO A 100 6.70 13.56 -17.83
CA PRO A 100 6.70 13.97 -19.24
C PRO A 100 6.50 15.47 -19.42
N ASP A 101 5.54 16.05 -18.70
CA ASP A 101 5.24 17.48 -18.79
C ASP A 101 6.40 18.33 -18.27
N PHE A 102 7.03 17.87 -17.18
CA PHE A 102 8.26 18.44 -16.66
C PHE A 102 9.37 18.44 -17.72
N LEU A 103 9.67 17.31 -18.36
CA LEU A 103 10.74 17.22 -19.36
C LEU A 103 10.45 18.06 -20.61
N ARG A 104 9.17 18.13 -21.02
CA ARG A 104 8.73 18.97 -22.15
C ARG A 104 8.90 20.46 -21.85
N GLN A 105 8.52 20.89 -20.64
CA GLN A 105 8.70 22.27 -20.21
C GLN A 105 10.20 22.62 -20.16
N LEU A 106 11.03 21.75 -19.56
CA LEU A 106 12.47 21.92 -19.52
C LEU A 106 13.08 22.01 -20.93
N SER A 107 12.66 21.13 -21.84
CA SER A 107 13.06 21.16 -23.25
C SER A 107 12.74 22.52 -23.90
N SER A 108 11.52 23.03 -23.73
CA SER A 108 11.09 24.31 -24.30
C SER A 108 11.93 25.49 -23.78
N MET A 109 12.25 25.53 -22.49
CA MET A 109 13.09 26.59 -21.91
C MET A 109 14.51 26.58 -22.47
N LEU A 110 15.09 25.39 -22.63
CA LEU A 110 16.41 25.22 -23.24
C LEU A 110 16.42 25.60 -24.72
N GLN A 111 15.34 25.33 -25.47
CA GLN A 111 15.22 25.75 -26.88
C GLN A 111 15.22 27.27 -27.05
N VAL A 112 14.64 28.00 -26.08
CA VAL A 112 14.63 29.47 -26.06
C VAL A 112 15.97 30.05 -25.54
N GLY A 113 16.92 29.19 -25.18
CA GLY A 113 18.29 29.58 -24.86
C GLY A 113 18.57 29.78 -23.37
N LEU A 114 17.67 29.38 -22.47
CA LEU A 114 18.00 29.35 -21.04
C LEU A 114 19.07 28.28 -20.77
N SER A 115 19.98 28.57 -19.83
CA SER A 115 20.86 27.53 -19.30
C SER A 115 20.05 26.49 -18.53
N PHE A 116 20.59 25.27 -18.42
CA PHE A 116 19.96 24.18 -17.67
C PHE A 116 19.71 24.57 -16.22
N GLU A 117 20.68 25.23 -15.59
CA GLU A 117 20.60 25.70 -14.22
C GLU A 117 19.50 26.76 -14.03
N ASN A 118 19.37 27.72 -14.95
CA ASN A 118 18.34 28.76 -14.87
C ASN A 118 16.94 28.21 -15.14
N ALA A 119 16.80 27.30 -16.12
CA ALA A 119 15.53 26.64 -16.40
C ALA A 119 15.05 25.80 -15.20
N MET A 120 15.98 25.11 -14.54
CA MET A 120 15.72 24.38 -13.31
C MET A 120 15.35 25.30 -12.14
N GLU A 121 16.00 26.45 -12.01
CA GLU A 121 15.65 27.41 -10.96
C GLU A 121 14.24 27.96 -11.16
N ASP A 122 13.89 28.34 -12.39
CA ASP A 122 12.57 28.89 -12.73
C ASP A 122 11.45 27.85 -12.53
N MET A 123 11.61 26.65 -13.08
CA MET A 123 10.64 25.57 -12.91
C MET A 123 10.45 25.17 -11.43
N SER A 124 11.50 25.29 -10.60
CA SER A 124 11.39 25.01 -9.16
C SER A 124 10.54 26.01 -8.41
N GLN A 125 10.34 27.24 -8.94
CA GLN A 125 9.56 28.27 -8.28
C GLN A 125 8.06 28.10 -8.55
N TYR A 126 7.69 27.90 -9.81
CA TYR A 126 6.30 27.93 -10.28
C TYR A 126 5.62 26.57 -10.38
N GLY A 127 6.38 25.47 -10.37
CA GLY A 127 5.80 24.15 -10.44
C GLY A 127 5.19 23.66 -9.12
N GLU A 128 4.12 22.87 -9.24
CA GLU A 128 3.41 22.26 -8.12
C GLU A 128 3.42 20.73 -8.21
N GLY A 129 3.50 20.08 -7.05
CA GLY A 129 3.44 18.62 -6.93
C GLY A 129 4.77 17.98 -6.53
N PRO A 130 4.78 16.66 -6.29
CA PRO A 130 5.86 15.98 -5.59
C PRO A 130 7.20 15.98 -6.34
N LEU A 131 7.19 16.07 -7.68
CA LEU A 131 8.41 16.21 -8.48
C LEU A 131 9.04 17.59 -8.28
N TYR A 132 8.23 18.65 -8.31
CA TYR A 132 8.69 20.02 -8.11
C TYR A 132 9.11 20.28 -6.65
N ASP A 133 8.51 19.60 -5.67
CA ASP A 133 8.97 19.64 -4.28
C ASP A 133 10.40 19.09 -4.13
N GLU A 134 10.67 17.93 -4.74
CA GLU A 134 12.02 17.33 -4.74
C GLU A 134 13.02 18.16 -5.52
N MET A 135 12.58 18.81 -6.59
CA MET A 135 13.37 19.77 -7.36
C MET A 135 13.72 21.01 -6.53
N ARG A 136 12.74 21.63 -5.88
CA ARG A 136 12.93 22.80 -5.00
C ARG A 136 13.90 22.48 -3.87
N ARG A 137 13.76 21.31 -3.24
CA ARG A 137 14.72 20.79 -2.27
C ARG A 137 16.13 20.68 -2.86
N THR A 138 16.25 20.18 -4.08
CA THR A 138 17.55 20.01 -4.76
C THR A 138 18.21 21.35 -5.06
N ILE A 139 17.46 22.34 -5.52
CA ILE A 139 17.96 23.71 -5.74
C ILE A 139 18.44 24.33 -4.43
N ILE A 140 17.72 24.13 -3.33
CA ILE A 140 18.15 24.58 -1.99
C ILE A 140 19.47 23.91 -1.58
N GLU A 141 19.60 22.59 -1.77
CA GLU A 141 20.85 21.86 -1.47
C GLU A 141 22.04 22.42 -2.28
N ILE A 142 21.82 22.74 -3.57
CA ILE A 142 22.84 23.35 -4.44
C ILE A 142 23.23 24.75 -3.93
N ARG A 143 22.26 25.59 -3.57
CA ARG A 143 22.51 26.93 -3.01
C ARG A 143 23.26 26.87 -1.67
N MET A 144 23.10 25.80 -0.90
CA MET A 144 23.85 25.53 0.32
C MET A 144 25.27 25.00 0.07
N GLY A 145 25.71 24.90 -1.19
CA GLY A 145 27.08 24.51 -1.57
C GLY A 145 27.24 23.03 -1.93
N ARG A 146 26.16 22.24 -1.99
CA ARG A 146 26.24 20.86 -2.49
C ARG A 146 26.57 20.88 -3.98
N ASN A 147 27.46 19.98 -4.42
CA ASN A 147 27.75 19.79 -5.83
C ASN A 147 26.47 19.46 -6.61
N PHE A 148 26.28 20.11 -7.76
CA PHE A 148 25.10 19.94 -8.62
C PHE A 148 24.84 18.48 -9.00
N GLU A 149 25.88 17.76 -9.41
CA GLU A 149 25.77 16.38 -9.85
C GLU A 149 25.30 15.47 -8.70
N ASP A 150 25.87 15.67 -7.51
CA ASP A 150 25.50 14.91 -6.31
C ASP A 150 24.07 15.22 -5.87
N ALA A 151 23.66 16.48 -5.91
CA ALA A 151 22.30 16.90 -5.58
C ALA A 151 21.28 16.31 -6.56
N TRP A 152 21.60 16.33 -7.86
CA TRP A 152 20.77 15.77 -8.91
C TRP A 152 20.62 14.26 -8.80
N ARG A 153 21.72 13.51 -8.62
CA ARG A 153 21.67 12.06 -8.40
C ARG A 153 20.91 11.72 -7.12
N ALA A 154 21.04 12.53 -6.07
CA ALA A 154 20.27 12.35 -4.84
C ALA A 154 18.77 12.59 -5.07
N MET A 155 18.38 13.61 -5.83
CA MET A 155 17.00 13.86 -6.24
C MET A 155 16.42 12.66 -6.98
N ALA A 156 17.11 12.20 -8.02
CA ALA A 156 16.70 11.06 -8.84
C ALA A 156 16.42 9.81 -7.99
N LYS A 157 17.27 9.53 -6.99
CA LYS A 157 17.06 8.45 -6.01
C LYS A 157 15.85 8.67 -5.08
N ARG A 158 15.56 9.92 -4.72
CA ARG A 158 14.39 10.26 -3.88
C ARG A 158 13.06 10.13 -4.61
N LEU A 159 13.05 10.19 -5.94
CA LEU A 159 11.83 9.99 -6.75
C LEU A 159 11.23 8.58 -6.63
N LYS A 160 12.00 7.59 -6.13
CA LYS A 160 11.56 6.19 -5.97
C LYS A 160 11.03 5.52 -7.25
N SER A 161 11.43 6.01 -8.42
CA SER A 161 11.15 5.41 -9.73
C SER A 161 12.47 5.07 -10.42
N LYS A 162 12.66 3.78 -10.75
CA LYS A 162 13.90 3.30 -11.38
C LYS A 162 14.05 3.86 -12.80
N GLU A 163 12.92 3.96 -13.50
CA GLU A 163 12.83 4.53 -14.83
C GLU A 163 13.25 6.00 -14.83
N LEU A 164 12.71 6.80 -13.90
CA LEU A 164 13.11 8.20 -13.77
C LEU A 164 14.55 8.33 -13.29
N GLU A 165 15.02 7.49 -12.36
CA GLU A 165 16.42 7.52 -11.93
C GLU A 165 17.38 7.34 -13.10
N ARG A 166 17.07 6.40 -14.01
CA ARG A 166 17.85 6.17 -15.24
C ARG A 166 17.78 7.36 -16.20
N ILE A 167 16.58 7.89 -16.44
CA ILE A 167 16.36 9.02 -17.35
C ILE A 167 17.11 10.26 -16.84
N PHE A 168 16.95 10.60 -15.57
CA PHE A 168 17.63 11.75 -14.96
C PHE A 168 19.16 11.55 -14.98
N GLY A 169 19.66 10.32 -14.89
CA GLY A 169 21.08 10.03 -15.11
C GLY A 169 21.55 10.38 -16.53
N ILE A 170 20.81 9.97 -17.56
CA ILE A 170 21.14 10.28 -18.96
C ILE A 170 21.12 11.81 -19.20
N ILE A 171 20.13 12.50 -18.64
CA ILE A 171 20.02 13.97 -18.74
C ILE A 171 21.25 14.64 -18.12
N LEU A 172 21.69 14.16 -16.96
CA LEU A 172 22.85 14.70 -16.25
C LEU A 172 24.13 14.57 -17.08
N ASP A 173 24.31 13.41 -17.72
CA ASP A 173 25.48 13.13 -18.57
C ASP A 173 25.44 13.97 -19.86
N GLY A 174 24.24 14.20 -20.43
CA GLY A 174 24.03 14.94 -21.67
C GLY A 174 23.92 16.48 -21.53
N ARG A 175 23.81 17.02 -20.31
CA ARG A 175 23.52 18.46 -20.09
C ARG A 175 24.57 19.43 -20.63
N LYS A 176 25.82 18.97 -20.82
CA LYS A 176 26.92 19.82 -21.34
C LYS A 176 26.72 20.23 -22.80
N SER A 177 25.76 19.62 -23.51
CA SER A 177 25.55 19.77 -24.94
C SER A 177 24.50 20.83 -25.33
N GLY A 178 23.97 21.62 -24.38
CA GLY A 178 23.11 22.77 -24.68
C GLY A 178 21.87 22.42 -25.53
N SER A 179 21.72 23.05 -26.70
CA SER A 179 20.58 22.82 -27.61
C SER A 179 20.40 21.37 -28.08
N SER A 180 21.44 20.54 -28.01
CA SER A 180 21.29 19.11 -28.30
C SER A 180 20.51 18.38 -27.22
N ILE A 181 20.54 18.83 -25.96
CA ILE A 181 19.83 18.15 -24.86
C ILE A 181 18.33 18.44 -24.90
N SER A 182 17.90 19.58 -25.48
CA SER A 182 16.47 19.89 -25.57
C SER A 182 15.72 18.92 -26.49
N ALA A 183 16.32 18.49 -27.61
CA ALA A 183 15.73 17.47 -28.46
C ALA A 183 15.58 16.14 -27.71
N VAL A 184 16.65 15.70 -27.03
CA VAL A 184 16.64 14.48 -26.21
C VAL A 184 15.57 14.52 -25.12
N LEU A 185 15.40 15.65 -24.42
CA LEU A 185 14.35 15.81 -23.41
C LEU A 185 12.94 15.73 -24.00
N SER A 186 12.75 16.24 -25.22
CA SER A 186 11.46 16.14 -25.93
C SER A 186 11.15 14.69 -26.30
N ASP A 187 12.13 14.00 -26.88
CA ASP A 187 11.99 12.58 -27.28
C ASP A 187 11.69 11.71 -26.05
N VAL A 188 12.43 11.91 -24.94
CA VAL A 188 12.19 11.18 -23.68
C VAL A 188 10.81 11.52 -23.09
N SER A 189 10.32 12.75 -23.25
CA SER A 189 8.96 13.10 -22.85
C SER A 189 7.92 12.31 -23.64
N ASP A 190 8.10 12.15 -24.95
CA ASP A 190 7.18 11.39 -25.80
C ASP A 190 7.25 9.89 -25.47
N ASP A 191 8.46 9.33 -25.33
CA ASP A 191 8.67 7.95 -24.90
C ASP A 191 7.98 7.66 -23.55
N LEU A 192 8.10 8.56 -22.57
CA LEU A 192 7.43 8.39 -21.29
C LEU A 192 5.90 8.39 -21.44
N ARG A 193 5.33 9.23 -22.31
CA ARG A 193 3.88 9.27 -22.57
C ARG A 193 3.40 7.96 -23.18
N ASP A 194 4.14 7.41 -24.12
CA ASP A 194 3.84 6.11 -24.73
C ASP A 194 3.95 4.97 -23.71
N LEU A 195 4.99 4.98 -22.88
CA LEU A 195 5.12 4.04 -21.76
C LEU A 195 3.95 4.15 -20.77
N MET A 196 3.45 5.36 -20.50
CA MET A 196 2.26 5.55 -19.65
C MET A 196 1.01 4.99 -20.30
N ALA A 197 0.82 5.17 -21.61
CA ALA A 197 -0.30 4.62 -22.35
C ALA A 197 -0.27 3.07 -22.30
N LEU A 198 0.90 2.47 -22.55
CA LEU A 198 1.11 1.02 -22.44
C LEU A 198 0.85 0.50 -21.01
N LYS A 199 1.31 1.21 -19.97
CA LYS A 199 1.03 0.85 -18.57
C LYS A 199 -0.48 0.88 -18.28
N ARG A 200 -1.21 1.87 -18.80
CA ARG A 200 -2.68 1.98 -18.64
C ARG A 200 -3.41 0.86 -19.37
N GLU A 201 -3.01 0.56 -20.61
CA GLU A 201 -3.58 -0.52 -21.40
C GLU A 201 -3.37 -1.86 -20.70
N ARG A 202 -2.13 -2.17 -20.30
CA ARG A 202 -1.82 -3.39 -19.53
C ARG A 202 -2.70 -3.51 -18.28
N LYS A 203 -2.86 -2.42 -17.52
CA LYS A 203 -3.69 -2.41 -16.31
C LYS A 203 -5.16 -2.74 -16.61
N SER A 204 -5.67 -2.28 -17.75
CA SER A 204 -7.02 -2.62 -18.23
C SER A 204 -7.12 -4.10 -18.60
N THR A 205 -6.16 -4.62 -19.36
CA THR A 205 -6.14 -6.02 -19.82
C THR A 205 -6.16 -7.03 -18.67
N VAL A 206 -5.42 -6.75 -17.59
CA VAL A 206 -5.34 -7.65 -16.43
C VAL A 206 -6.52 -7.51 -15.45
N MET A 207 -7.40 -6.51 -15.65
CA MET A 207 -8.48 -6.23 -14.71
C MET A 207 -9.52 -7.36 -14.65
N MET A 208 -9.84 -7.98 -15.79
CA MET A 208 -10.83 -9.05 -15.85
C MET A 208 -10.41 -10.29 -15.03
N PRO A 209 -9.21 -10.86 -15.19
CA PRO A 209 -8.71 -11.93 -14.31
C PRO A 209 -8.70 -11.55 -12.83
N ILE A 210 -8.34 -10.31 -12.51
CA ILE A 210 -8.32 -9.82 -11.12
C ILE A 210 -9.73 -9.78 -10.54
N MET A 211 -10.73 -9.29 -11.29
CA MET A 211 -12.12 -9.30 -10.85
C MET A 211 -12.64 -10.71 -10.60
N PHE A 212 -12.28 -11.67 -11.45
CA PHE A 212 -12.63 -13.08 -11.22
C PHE A 212 -12.03 -13.63 -9.93
N LEU A 213 -10.75 -13.33 -9.66
CA LEU A 213 -10.07 -13.72 -8.42
C LEU A 213 -10.71 -13.07 -7.18
N LEU A 214 -11.08 -11.79 -7.26
CA LEU A 214 -11.78 -11.09 -6.19
C LEU A 214 -13.15 -11.71 -5.91
N ILE A 215 -13.95 -11.98 -6.95
CA ILE A 215 -15.25 -12.63 -6.82
C ILE A 215 -15.09 -14.03 -6.22
N SER A 216 -14.10 -14.79 -6.66
CA SER A 216 -13.80 -16.10 -6.10
C SER A 216 -13.49 -16.03 -4.61
N ALA A 217 -12.54 -15.16 -4.21
CA ALA A 217 -12.10 -15.07 -2.82
C ALA A 217 -13.15 -14.48 -1.87
N VAL A 218 -13.92 -13.49 -2.31
CA VAL A 218 -14.85 -12.75 -1.45
C VAL A 218 -16.25 -13.35 -1.47
N ILE A 219 -16.74 -13.84 -2.61
CA ILE A 219 -18.13 -14.26 -2.75
C ILE A 219 -18.22 -15.77 -2.93
N ALA A 220 -17.66 -16.33 -4.00
CA ALA A 220 -17.94 -17.70 -4.41
C ALA A 220 -17.43 -18.74 -3.40
N THR A 221 -16.17 -18.59 -2.96
CA THR A 221 -15.56 -19.54 -2.03
C THR A 221 -16.18 -19.45 -0.63
N PRO A 222 -16.33 -18.27 -0.01
CA PRO A 222 -16.99 -18.14 1.30
C PRO A 222 -18.43 -18.62 1.29
N PHE A 223 -19.14 -18.42 0.18
CA PHE A 223 -20.49 -18.94 0.01
C PHE A 223 -20.52 -20.46 -0.02
N ALA A 224 -19.68 -21.10 -0.85
CA ALA A 224 -19.61 -22.54 -0.93
C ALA A 224 -19.25 -23.17 0.43
N ILE A 225 -18.23 -22.63 1.11
CA ILE A 225 -17.79 -23.13 2.43
C ILE A 225 -18.82 -22.84 3.52
N GLY A 226 -19.48 -21.68 3.48
CA GLY A 226 -20.58 -21.36 4.40
C GLY A 226 -21.74 -22.35 4.27
N MET A 227 -22.11 -22.71 3.04
CA MET A 227 -23.13 -23.72 2.77
C MET A 227 -22.74 -25.11 3.28
N VAL A 228 -21.45 -25.48 3.25
CA VAL A 228 -20.98 -26.72 3.89
C VAL A 228 -21.22 -26.69 5.40
N GLY A 229 -21.00 -25.54 6.05
CA GLY A 229 -21.33 -25.33 7.46
C GLY A 229 -22.82 -25.49 7.74
N VAL A 230 -23.67 -24.87 6.92
CA VAL A 230 -25.14 -24.99 7.02
C VAL A 230 -25.59 -26.44 6.87
N TYR A 231 -25.07 -27.15 5.86
CA TYR A 231 -25.38 -28.56 5.63
C TYR A 231 -24.92 -29.43 6.81
N SER A 232 -23.74 -29.15 7.36
CA SER A 232 -23.20 -29.88 8.52
C SER A 232 -24.10 -29.72 9.76
N SER A 233 -24.61 -28.51 10.01
CA SER A 233 -25.57 -28.24 11.08
C SER A 233 -26.91 -28.93 10.85
N PHE A 234 -27.40 -28.94 9.61
CA PHE A 234 -28.63 -29.65 9.23
C PHE A 234 -28.50 -31.16 9.47
N MET A 235 -27.41 -31.79 9.03
CA MET A 235 -27.20 -33.23 9.27
C MET A 235 -27.14 -33.58 10.77
N GLN A 236 -26.52 -32.71 11.57
CA GLN A 236 -26.48 -32.87 13.03
C GLN A 236 -27.86 -32.78 13.67
N SER A 237 -28.78 -31.95 13.18
CA SER A 237 -30.14 -31.86 13.74
C SER A 237 -30.96 -33.13 13.54
N TYR A 238 -30.62 -33.97 12.55
CA TYR A 238 -31.21 -35.29 12.35
C TYR A 238 -30.45 -36.41 13.08
N GLY A 239 -29.49 -36.07 13.94
CA GLY A 239 -28.68 -37.05 14.66
C GLY A 239 -27.60 -37.73 13.81
N MET A 240 -27.38 -37.27 12.58
CA MET A 240 -26.35 -37.80 11.68
C MET A 240 -25.02 -37.10 11.93
N ALA A 241 -24.47 -37.23 13.14
CA ALA A 241 -23.15 -36.70 13.48
C ALA A 241 -22.05 -37.72 13.14
N SER A 242 -21.09 -37.31 12.31
CA SER A 242 -19.86 -38.07 12.04
C SER A 242 -18.65 -37.17 12.25
N GLU A 243 -17.46 -37.76 12.43
CA GLU A 243 -16.22 -36.99 12.57
C GLU A 243 -15.99 -36.04 11.38
N ILE A 244 -16.37 -36.46 10.17
CA ILE A 244 -16.25 -35.64 8.95
C ILE A 244 -17.18 -34.42 9.03
N ILE A 245 -18.42 -34.61 9.48
CA ILE A 245 -19.41 -33.52 9.59
C ILE A 245 -18.98 -32.48 10.64
N LEU A 246 -18.33 -32.91 11.71
CA LEU A 246 -17.80 -32.01 12.74
C LEU A 246 -16.51 -31.30 12.29
N ALA A 247 -15.67 -31.94 11.49
CA ALA A 247 -14.42 -31.38 11.00
C ALA A 247 -14.58 -30.43 9.80
N ALA A 248 -15.63 -30.60 8.99
CA ALA A 248 -15.80 -29.86 7.73
C ALA A 248 -15.86 -28.33 7.88
N PRO A 249 -16.58 -27.74 8.87
CA PRO A 249 -16.59 -26.29 9.06
C PRO A 249 -15.20 -25.73 9.42
N ILE A 250 -14.48 -26.42 10.31
CA ILE A 250 -13.13 -26.04 10.76
C ILE A 250 -12.13 -26.11 9.60
N ALA A 251 -12.18 -27.18 8.82
CA ALA A 251 -11.36 -27.32 7.62
C ALA A 251 -11.68 -26.22 6.58
N GLY A 252 -12.96 -25.84 6.48
CA GLY A 252 -13.43 -24.74 5.65
C GLY A 252 -12.81 -23.39 6.04
N GLU A 253 -12.79 -23.06 7.32
CA GLU A 253 -12.17 -21.82 7.84
C GLU A 253 -10.67 -21.76 7.49
N ILE A 254 -9.94 -22.86 7.71
CA ILE A 254 -8.50 -22.95 7.37
C ILE A 254 -8.31 -22.77 5.86
N TYR A 255 -9.14 -23.41 5.05
CA TYR A 255 -9.10 -23.28 3.60
C TYR A 255 -9.36 -21.83 3.15
N LEU A 256 -10.31 -21.12 3.76
CA LEU A 256 -10.59 -19.71 3.42
C LEU A 256 -9.40 -18.80 3.68
N ILE A 257 -8.65 -19.02 4.76
CA ILE A 257 -7.41 -18.28 5.04
C ILE A 257 -6.39 -18.55 3.93
N ILE A 258 -6.11 -19.83 3.65
CA ILE A 258 -5.13 -20.23 2.65
C ILE A 258 -5.52 -19.68 1.27
N HIS A 259 -6.78 -19.84 0.87
CA HIS A 259 -7.29 -19.36 -0.42
C HIS A 259 -7.18 -17.84 -0.55
N SER A 260 -7.58 -17.09 0.49
CA SER A 260 -7.50 -15.62 0.48
C SER A 260 -6.05 -15.13 0.36
N VAL A 261 -5.12 -15.79 1.05
CA VAL A 261 -3.68 -15.50 0.97
C VAL A 261 -3.13 -15.84 -0.42
N LEU A 262 -3.45 -17.00 -0.98
CA LEU A 262 -3.00 -17.38 -2.33
C LEU A 262 -3.54 -16.41 -3.39
N VAL A 263 -4.83 -16.08 -3.34
CA VAL A 263 -5.45 -15.11 -4.25
C VAL A 263 -4.79 -13.75 -4.14
N SER A 264 -4.47 -13.29 -2.93
CA SER A 264 -3.77 -12.02 -2.71
C SER A 264 -2.41 -11.95 -3.41
N PHE A 265 -1.65 -13.05 -3.39
CA PHE A 265 -0.36 -13.14 -4.05
C PHE A 265 -0.50 -13.23 -5.57
N ILE A 266 -1.49 -13.99 -6.06
CA ILE A 266 -1.77 -14.07 -7.51
C ILE A 266 -2.16 -12.69 -8.06
N ILE A 267 -3.08 -11.97 -7.38
CA ILE A 267 -3.46 -10.60 -7.75
C ILE A 267 -2.23 -9.69 -7.78
N SER A 268 -1.33 -9.84 -6.81
CA SER A 268 -0.11 -9.02 -6.75
C SER A 268 0.86 -9.29 -7.90
N ILE A 269 1.07 -10.55 -8.26
CA ILE A 269 1.91 -10.92 -9.40
C ILE A 269 1.31 -10.37 -10.69
N ILE A 270 -0.01 -10.51 -10.87
CA ILE A 270 -0.68 -10.05 -12.10
C ILE A 270 -0.67 -8.51 -12.20
N MET A 271 -0.97 -7.82 -11.10
CA MET A 271 -1.14 -6.35 -11.11
C MET A 271 0.19 -5.60 -11.04
N TYR A 272 1.15 -6.10 -10.25
CA TYR A 272 2.40 -5.38 -9.95
C TYR A 272 3.65 -6.11 -10.40
N GLY A 273 3.56 -7.37 -10.85
CA GLY A 273 4.73 -8.19 -11.19
C GLY A 273 5.58 -8.62 -9.99
N GLU A 274 5.14 -8.33 -8.77
CA GLU A 274 5.90 -8.58 -7.54
C GLU A 274 5.08 -9.38 -6.54
N PHE A 275 5.60 -10.52 -6.08
CA PHE A 275 4.93 -11.37 -5.09
C PHE A 275 4.74 -10.67 -3.73
N LYS A 276 5.77 -9.93 -3.27
CA LYS A 276 5.80 -9.33 -1.94
C LYS A 276 4.67 -8.33 -1.68
N LYS A 277 4.16 -7.68 -2.73
CA LYS A 277 3.04 -6.74 -2.60
C LYS A 277 1.70 -7.42 -2.32
N GLY A 278 1.62 -8.76 -2.42
CA GLY A 278 0.39 -9.52 -2.15
C GLY A 278 0.01 -9.53 -0.68
N MET A 279 0.99 -9.36 0.22
CA MET A 279 0.73 -9.20 1.66
C MET A 279 -0.25 -8.04 1.94
N LYS A 280 -0.25 -7.00 1.10
CA LYS A 280 -1.16 -5.86 1.22
C LYS A 280 -2.63 -6.23 1.03
N PHE A 281 -2.90 -7.23 0.20
CA PHE A 281 -4.26 -7.68 -0.14
C PHE A 281 -4.74 -8.86 0.69
N ALA A 282 -3.82 -9.61 1.31
CA ALA A 282 -4.14 -10.82 2.07
C ALA A 282 -5.16 -10.54 3.19
N LEU A 283 -4.95 -9.46 3.95
CA LEU A 283 -5.79 -9.15 5.12
C LEU A 283 -7.19 -8.66 4.74
N PRO A 284 -7.36 -7.67 3.86
CA PRO A 284 -8.70 -7.25 3.44
C PRO A 284 -9.50 -8.38 2.77
N LEU A 285 -8.82 -9.23 1.99
CA LEU A 285 -9.47 -10.37 1.34
C LEU A 285 -9.93 -11.40 2.36
N ALA A 286 -9.06 -11.82 3.28
CA ALA A 286 -9.42 -12.78 4.31
C ALA A 286 -10.55 -12.25 5.20
N ALA A 287 -10.49 -10.99 5.64
CA ALA A 287 -11.54 -10.39 6.47
C ALA A 287 -12.90 -10.34 5.75
N SER A 288 -12.92 -9.93 4.48
CA SER A 288 -14.14 -9.88 3.67
C SER A 288 -14.73 -11.28 3.44
N SER A 289 -13.83 -12.24 3.17
CA SER A 289 -14.15 -13.66 2.99
C SER A 289 -14.79 -14.26 4.25
N PHE A 290 -14.18 -14.05 5.43
CA PHE A 290 -14.74 -14.49 6.71
C PHE A 290 -16.08 -13.82 7.04
N GLY A 291 -16.24 -12.52 6.74
CA GLY A 291 -17.50 -11.81 6.94
C GLY A 291 -18.65 -12.48 6.19
N ILE A 292 -18.45 -12.80 4.90
CA ILE A 292 -19.47 -13.48 4.09
C ILE A 292 -19.71 -14.91 4.56
N PHE A 293 -18.64 -15.66 4.84
CA PHE A 293 -18.74 -17.02 5.40
C PHE A 293 -19.58 -17.05 6.69
N TYR A 294 -19.33 -16.12 7.60
CA TYR A 294 -20.01 -16.06 8.89
C TYR A 294 -21.50 -15.71 8.75
N VAL A 295 -21.83 -14.77 7.86
CA VAL A 295 -23.23 -14.44 7.53
C VAL A 295 -23.95 -15.68 7.01
N ILE A 296 -23.35 -16.42 6.08
CA ILE A 296 -24.00 -17.57 5.44
C ILE A 296 -24.15 -18.73 6.42
N SER A 297 -23.10 -19.07 7.17
CA SER A 297 -23.14 -20.16 8.15
C SER A 297 -24.14 -19.91 9.29
N THR A 298 -24.24 -18.68 9.78
CA THR A 298 -25.13 -18.31 10.89
C THR A 298 -26.59 -18.17 10.43
N PHE A 299 -26.85 -17.33 9.42
CA PHE A 299 -28.22 -17.09 8.96
C PHE A 299 -28.77 -18.24 8.14
N GLY A 300 -27.93 -18.92 7.34
CA GLY A 300 -28.35 -20.09 6.56
C GLY A 300 -28.79 -21.25 7.44
N GLY A 301 -28.07 -21.52 8.54
CA GLY A 301 -28.49 -22.53 9.51
C GLY A 301 -29.84 -22.18 10.14
N THR A 302 -30.05 -20.92 10.47
CA THR A 302 -31.31 -20.44 11.08
C THR A 302 -32.49 -20.52 10.10
N LEU A 303 -32.28 -20.22 8.81
CA LEU A 303 -33.31 -20.31 7.78
C LEU A 303 -33.73 -21.75 7.46
N ILE A 304 -32.78 -22.69 7.50
CA ILE A 304 -33.03 -24.09 7.12
C ILE A 304 -33.53 -24.91 8.32
N ILE A 305 -33.03 -24.63 9.52
CA ILE A 305 -33.37 -25.38 10.75
C ILE A 305 -34.52 -24.70 11.51
N GLY A 306 -34.68 -23.37 11.39
CA GLY A 306 -35.68 -22.57 12.11
C GLY A 306 -37.00 -22.33 11.35
N GLY A 307 -37.30 -23.12 10.32
CA GLY A 307 -38.59 -23.06 9.62
C GLY A 307 -39.65 -23.91 10.34
N PHE A 308 -40.40 -23.27 11.25
CA PHE A 308 -41.52 -23.76 12.09
C PHE A 308 -41.17 -24.66 13.29
#